data_AF-A0A354TUZ6-F1
#
_entry.id   AF-A0A354TUZ6-F1
#
_cell.length_a   1.000
_cell.length_b   1.000
_cell.length_c   1.000
_cell.angle_alpha   90.00
_cell.angle_beta   90.00
_cell.angle_gamma   90.00
#
_symmetry.space_group_name_H-M   'P 1'
#
loop_
_entity.id
_entity.type
_entity.pdbx_description
1 polymer ?
#
loop_
_entity_poly.entity_id
_entity_poly.type
_entity_poly.pdbx_seq_one_letter_code
_entity_poly.pdbx_strand_id
1 'polypeptide(L)'
;MRYDVYGIGNALVDKEFEITDSFLKDFTIEKGIMTLVDHEQQESLLTELTNRYGIKTRTGGGSAANTLYAVSQFGGNAFYSCRVANDETGDFFMDQLGHHNIETNKNSQRVDGVSGRCLVMVTPDAERTMLTYLGVSDNIS
;
A
#
# COMPACT_ATOMS: atom_id res chain seq x y z
N MET A 1 28.12 -11.53 1.31
CA MET A 1 27.26 -10.40 0.87
C MET A 1 26.35 -10.04 2.02
N ARG A 2 25.96 -8.76 2.17
CA ARG A 2 25.07 -8.31 3.25
C ARG A 2 23.59 -8.60 2.96
N TYR A 3 23.20 -8.61 1.68
CA TYR A 3 21.83 -8.85 1.22
C TYR A 3 21.82 -9.85 0.07
N ASP A 4 20.78 -10.68 0.01
CA ASP A 4 20.51 -11.64 -1.06
C ASP A 4 19.68 -11.00 -2.19
N VAL A 5 18.77 -10.09 -1.82
CA VAL A 5 17.89 -9.36 -2.76
C VAL A 5 17.85 -7.88 -2.39
N TYR A 6 17.93 -7.03 -3.42
CA TYR A 6 17.67 -5.60 -3.30
C TYR A 6 16.43 -5.26 -4.11
N GLY A 7 15.44 -4.65 -3.47
CA GLY A 7 14.22 -4.19 -4.13
C GLY A 7 14.07 -2.67 -4.06
N ILE A 8 13.40 -2.15 -5.08
CA ILE A 8 12.97 -0.76 -5.16
C ILE A 8 11.50 -0.75 -5.56
N GLY A 9 10.70 0.10 -4.93
CA GLY A 9 9.30 0.22 -5.29
C GLY A 9 8.51 1.14 -4.38
N ASN A 10 7.26 1.35 -4.75
CA ASN A 10 6.34 2.20 -4.00
C ASN A 10 5.99 1.51 -2.66
N ALA A 11 6.19 2.23 -1.57
CA ALA A 11 5.71 1.87 -0.25
C ALA A 11 4.24 2.29 -0.14
N LEU A 12 3.36 1.29 -0.11
CA LEU A 12 1.92 1.49 -0.01
C LEU A 12 1.40 0.84 1.27
N VAL A 13 0.37 1.44 1.87
CA VAL A 13 -0.44 0.74 2.87
C VAL A 13 -1.77 0.36 2.22
N ASP A 14 -2.04 -0.93 2.20
CA ASP A 14 -3.27 -1.48 1.66
C ASP A 14 -4.36 -1.40 2.72
N LYS A 15 -5.53 -0.87 2.35
CA LYS A 15 -6.74 -0.88 3.16
C LYS A 15 -7.80 -1.69 2.42
N GLU A 16 -8.15 -2.84 2.97
CA GLU A 16 -9.10 -3.77 2.37
C GLU A 16 -10.52 -3.53 2.89
N PHE A 17 -11.48 -3.60 1.96
CA PHE A 17 -12.91 -3.45 2.20
C PHE A 17 -13.66 -4.57 1.47
N GLU A 18 -14.58 -5.24 2.16
CA GLU A 18 -15.53 -6.17 1.54
C GLU A 18 -16.76 -5.35 1.11
N ILE A 19 -16.97 -5.24 -0.21
CA ILE A 19 -17.99 -4.37 -0.81
C ILE A 19 -18.96 -5.16 -1.70
N THR A 20 -19.98 -4.47 -2.21
CA THR A 20 -20.89 -5.01 -3.24
C THR A 20 -20.56 -4.46 -4.62
N ASP A 21 -20.90 -5.20 -5.69
CA ASP A 21 -20.77 -4.70 -7.07
C ASP A 21 -21.53 -3.41 -7.33
N SER A 22 -22.59 -3.12 -6.55
CA SER A 22 -23.32 -1.86 -6.64
C SER A 22 -22.46 -0.66 -6.28
N PHE A 23 -21.57 -0.79 -5.30
CA PHE A 23 -20.66 0.30 -4.91
C PHE A 23 -19.74 0.69 -6.07
N LEU A 24 -19.15 -0.30 -6.76
CA LEU A 24 -18.30 -0.02 -7.92
C LEU A 24 -19.07 0.73 -9.01
N LYS A 25 -20.34 0.37 -9.25
CA LYS A 25 -21.20 1.06 -10.22
C LYS A 25 -21.53 2.49 -9.79
N ASP A 26 -21.88 2.70 -8.53
CA ASP A 26 -22.25 4.01 -7.98
C ASP A 26 -21.10 5.02 -8.11
N PHE A 27 -19.87 4.56 -8.00
CA PHE A 27 -18.66 5.39 -8.10
C PHE A 27 -17.95 5.30 -9.46
N THR A 28 -18.56 4.63 -10.45
CA THR A 28 -18.00 4.46 -11.81
C THR A 28 -16.59 3.85 -11.81
N ILE A 29 -16.38 2.84 -10.97
CA ILE A 29 -15.12 2.12 -10.81
C ILE A 29 -15.16 0.85 -11.67
N GLU A 30 -14.17 0.69 -12.54
CA GLU A 30 -13.99 -0.53 -13.32
C GLU A 30 -13.48 -1.68 -12.42
N LYS A 31 -14.19 -2.82 -12.47
CA LYS A 31 -13.92 -3.97 -11.62
C LYS A 31 -12.69 -4.75 -12.08
N GLY A 32 -11.89 -5.25 -11.13
CA GLY A 32 -10.82 -6.23 -11.38
C GLY A 32 -9.50 -5.65 -11.86
N ILE A 33 -9.36 -4.31 -11.86
CA ILE A 33 -8.13 -3.63 -12.28
C ILE A 33 -7.55 -2.76 -11.16
N MET A 34 -6.32 -2.32 -11.38
CA MET A 34 -5.69 -1.27 -10.58
C MET A 34 -5.72 0.06 -11.35
N THR A 35 -6.19 1.10 -10.67
CA THR A 35 -6.29 2.45 -11.22
C THR A 35 -5.56 3.44 -10.31
N LEU A 36 -4.71 4.28 -10.92
CA LEU A 36 -4.11 5.41 -10.23
C LEU A 36 -5.14 6.53 -10.04
N VAL A 37 -5.20 7.08 -8.84
CA VAL A 37 -6.10 8.17 -8.46
C VAL A 37 -5.34 9.28 -7.75
N ASP A 38 -5.89 10.49 -7.77
CA ASP A 38 -5.36 11.59 -6.97
C ASP A 38 -5.77 11.48 -5.49
N HIS A 39 -5.21 12.38 -4.69
CA HIS A 39 -5.43 12.41 -3.24
C HIS A 39 -6.90 12.69 -2.87
N GLU A 40 -7.54 13.65 -3.54
CA GLU A 40 -8.89 14.11 -3.21
C GLU A 40 -9.91 13.02 -3.53
N GLN A 41 -9.79 12.39 -4.69
CA GLN A 41 -10.60 11.25 -5.09
C GLN A 41 -10.42 10.08 -4.12
N GLN A 42 -9.19 9.77 -3.71
CA GLN A 42 -8.95 8.69 -2.76
C GLN A 42 -9.54 8.98 -1.38
N GLU A 43 -9.39 10.20 -0.86
CA GLU A 43 -9.95 10.59 0.45
C GLU A 43 -11.47 10.52 0.49
N SER A 44 -12.13 11.00 -0.58
CA SER A 44 -13.58 10.91 -0.73
C SER A 44 -14.06 9.46 -0.70
N LEU A 45 -13.43 8.59 -1.50
CA LEU A 45 -13.76 7.17 -1.52
C LEU A 45 -13.45 6.45 -0.22
N LEU A 46 -12.32 6.77 0.42
CA LEU A 46 -11.95 6.20 1.72
C LEU A 46 -13.01 6.52 2.78
N THR A 47 -13.53 7.75 2.78
CA THR A 47 -14.60 8.17 3.69
C THR A 47 -15.87 7.36 3.47
N GLU A 48 -16.31 7.23 2.22
CA GLU A 48 -17.51 6.46 1.86
C GLU A 48 -17.36 4.97 2.18
N LEU A 49 -16.22 4.36 1.85
CA LEU A 49 -15.91 2.96 2.17
C LEU A 49 -15.90 2.71 3.67
N THR A 50 -15.25 3.59 4.44
CA THR A 50 -15.16 3.45 5.90
C THR A 50 -16.52 3.59 6.56
N ASN A 51 -17.36 4.53 6.10
CA ASN A 51 -18.69 4.75 6.65
C ASN A 51 -19.66 3.58 6.37
N ARG A 52 -19.56 2.96 5.19
CA ARG A 52 -20.52 1.94 4.73
C ARG A 52 -20.10 0.50 5.09
N TYR A 53 -18.81 0.20 4.98
CA TYR A 53 -18.29 -1.18 5.09
C TYR A 53 -17.30 -1.36 6.24
N GLY A 54 -16.64 -0.28 6.66
CA GLY A 54 -15.54 -0.35 7.62
C GLY A 54 -14.28 -0.97 7.03
N ILE A 55 -13.13 -0.67 7.62
CA ILE A 55 -11.85 -1.23 7.17
C ILE A 55 -11.76 -2.68 7.66
N LYS A 56 -11.68 -3.64 6.72
CA LYS A 56 -11.56 -5.06 7.06
C LYS A 56 -10.15 -5.42 7.48
N THR A 57 -9.16 -4.91 6.76
CA THR A 57 -7.74 -5.20 7.02
C THR A 57 -6.88 -4.02 6.59
N ARG A 58 -5.75 -3.87 7.27
CA ARG A 58 -4.72 -2.87 6.95
C ARG A 58 -3.36 -3.55 6.99
N THR A 59 -2.60 -3.48 5.91
CA THR A 59 -1.30 -4.15 5.77
C THR A 59 -0.29 -3.30 5.01
N GLY A 60 1.00 -3.51 5.28
CA GLY A 60 2.05 -3.01 4.38
C GLY A 60 1.91 -3.70 3.03
N GLY A 61 1.87 -2.93 1.97
CA GLY A 61 1.66 -3.40 0.59
C GLY A 61 2.71 -2.85 -0.37
N GLY A 62 2.38 -2.88 -1.66
CA GLY A 62 3.30 -2.57 -2.74
C GLY A 62 3.96 -3.84 -3.29
N SER A 63 3.97 -3.97 -4.62
CA SER A 63 4.37 -5.21 -5.30
C SER A 63 5.81 -5.65 -4.97
N ALA A 64 6.76 -4.70 -5.00
CA ALA A 64 8.14 -4.97 -4.63
C ALA A 64 8.29 -5.34 -3.15
N ALA A 65 7.64 -4.61 -2.25
CA ALA A 65 7.64 -4.92 -0.81
C ALA A 65 7.10 -6.32 -0.53
N ASN A 66 5.97 -6.71 -1.15
CA ASN A 66 5.38 -8.05 -1.02
C ASN A 66 6.33 -9.16 -1.48
N THR A 67 7.10 -8.92 -2.54
CA THR A 67 8.14 -9.85 -3.00
C THR A 67 9.25 -9.99 -1.96
N LEU A 68 9.71 -8.88 -1.37
CA LEU A 68 10.75 -8.91 -0.34
C LEU A 68 10.26 -9.53 0.97
N TYR A 69 8.99 -9.31 1.34
CA TYR A 69 8.35 -10.03 2.45
C TYR A 69 8.43 -11.53 2.24
N ALA A 70 8.04 -12.03 1.06
CA ALA A 70 8.17 -13.45 0.73
C ALA A 70 9.62 -13.94 0.86
N VAL A 71 10.59 -13.23 0.28
CA VAL A 71 12.03 -13.57 0.41
C VAL A 71 12.46 -13.67 1.88
N SER A 72 12.06 -12.70 2.71
CA SER A 72 12.38 -12.72 4.14
C SER A 72 11.75 -13.90 4.87
N GLN A 73 10.52 -14.31 4.52
CA GLN A 73 9.87 -15.47 5.13
C GLN A 73 10.59 -16.78 4.79
N PHE A 74 11.26 -16.85 3.64
CA PHE A 74 12.12 -17.98 3.26
C PHE A 74 13.55 -17.88 3.84
N GLY A 75 13.82 -16.91 4.72
CA GLY A 75 15.11 -16.75 5.41
C GLY A 75 16.14 -15.90 4.67
N GLY A 76 15.78 -15.31 3.52
CA GLY A 76 16.65 -14.38 2.80
C GLY A 76 16.77 -13.03 3.49
N ASN A 77 17.90 -12.35 3.29
CA ASN A 77 18.13 -10.99 3.75
C ASN A 77 17.88 -10.03 2.59
N ALA A 78 16.98 -9.07 2.78
CA ALA A 78 16.63 -8.10 1.75
C ALA A 78 16.95 -6.66 2.16
N PHE A 79 17.16 -5.81 1.17
CA PHE A 79 17.12 -4.36 1.35
C PHE A 79 16.03 -3.76 0.46
N TYR A 80 15.22 -2.87 1.01
CA TYR A 80 14.16 -2.17 0.30
C TYR A 80 14.40 -0.66 0.25
N SER A 81 14.53 -0.13 -0.96
CA SER A 81 14.51 1.32 -1.20
C SER A 81 13.10 1.78 -1.52
N CYS A 82 12.57 2.63 -0.65
CA CYS A 82 11.22 3.16 -0.79
C CYS A 82 11.10 4.56 -0.18
N ARG A 83 9.96 5.22 -0.44
CA ARG A 83 9.68 6.54 0.11
C ARG A 83 8.34 6.58 0.82
N VAL A 84 8.37 6.98 2.09
CA VAL A 84 7.19 7.22 2.93
C VAL A 84 7.26 8.64 3.50
N ALA A 85 6.10 9.22 3.76
CA ALA A 85 6.01 10.54 4.37
C ALA A 85 6.20 10.44 5.89
N ASN A 86 6.41 11.59 6.54
CA ASN A 86 6.38 11.68 7.99
C ASN A 86 4.93 11.73 8.53
N ASP A 87 4.16 10.69 8.24
CA ASP A 87 2.76 10.54 8.64
C ASP A 87 2.50 9.17 9.26
N GLU A 88 1.29 9.00 9.81
CA GLU A 88 0.87 7.76 10.48
C GLU A 88 0.90 6.55 9.53
N THR A 89 0.60 6.76 8.25
CA THR A 89 0.65 5.69 7.23
C THR A 89 2.09 5.26 6.96
N GLY A 90 3.02 6.20 6.90
CA GLY A 90 4.45 5.94 6.77
C GLY A 90 5.03 5.27 8.01
N ASP A 91 4.62 5.70 9.21
CA ASP A 91 4.98 5.03 10.48
C ASP A 91 4.57 3.56 10.46
N PHE A 92 3.30 3.29 10.12
CA PHE A 92 2.77 1.94 10.04
C PHE A 92 3.55 1.08 9.03
N PHE A 93 3.86 1.60 7.85
CA PHE A 93 4.63 0.87 6.84
C PHE A 93 6.04 0.50 7.32
N MET A 94 6.72 1.43 7.99
CA MET A 94 8.08 1.23 8.49
C MET A 94 8.12 0.24 9.65
N ASP A 95 7.10 0.24 10.50
CA ASP A 95 6.93 -0.75 11.57
C ASP A 95 6.71 -2.16 11.00
N GLN A 96 5.83 -2.30 9.99
CA GLN A 96 5.63 -3.57 9.28
C GLN A 96 6.92 -4.13 8.70
N LEU A 97 7.72 -3.30 7.99
CA LEU A 97 9.04 -3.73 7.50
C LEU A 97 10.00 -4.16 8.61
N GLY A 98 9.93 -3.50 9.78
CA GLY A 98 10.82 -3.75 10.91
C GLY A 98 10.69 -5.14 11.54
N HIS A 99 9.57 -5.83 11.30
CA HIS A 99 9.34 -7.19 11.81
C HIS A 99 9.96 -8.30 10.96
N HIS A 100 10.66 -7.95 9.87
CA HIS A 100 11.21 -8.89 8.90
C HIS A 100 12.72 -8.70 8.70
N ASN A 101 13.37 -9.65 8.03
CA ASN A 101 14.77 -9.55 7.59
C ASN A 101 14.91 -8.62 6.37
N ILE A 102 14.28 -7.44 6.45
CA ILE A 102 14.24 -6.43 5.40
C ILE A 102 14.80 -5.14 5.99
N GLU A 103 16.02 -4.80 5.60
CA GLU A 103 16.57 -3.47 5.86
C GLU A 103 15.97 -2.45 4.88
N THR A 104 15.93 -1.19 5.27
CA THR A 104 15.44 -0.11 4.42
C THR A 104 16.17 1.20 4.76
N ASN A 105 15.89 2.26 4.02
CA ASN A 105 16.47 3.60 4.20
C ASN A 105 16.00 4.33 5.49
N LYS A 106 15.98 3.63 6.64
CA LYS A 106 15.54 4.12 7.97
C LYS A 106 16.25 5.41 8.44
N ASN A 107 17.47 5.64 7.98
CA ASN A 107 18.28 6.80 8.37
C ASN A 107 18.08 8.02 7.45
N SER A 108 17.26 7.91 6.40
CA SER A 108 16.92 9.04 5.54
C SER A 108 15.80 9.86 6.16
N GLN A 109 15.91 11.18 6.11
CA GLN A 109 14.87 12.07 6.62
C GLN A 109 13.60 11.84 5.79
N ARG A 110 12.51 11.44 6.44
CA ARG A 110 11.20 11.32 5.78
C ARG A 110 10.75 12.68 5.29
N VAL A 111 10.09 12.67 4.13
CA VAL A 111 9.64 13.89 3.46
C VAL A 111 8.27 14.33 3.95
N ASP A 112 7.97 15.62 3.80
CA ASP A 112 6.62 16.13 3.97
C ASP A 112 5.71 15.63 2.83
N GLY A 113 4.43 15.42 3.13
CA GLY A 113 3.43 14.92 2.19
C GLY A 113 2.59 13.80 2.79
N VAL A 114 2.00 12.98 1.93
CA VAL A 114 1.14 11.86 2.32
C VAL A 114 1.74 10.55 1.79
N SER A 115 1.85 9.55 2.64
CA SER A 115 2.31 8.22 2.25
C SER A 115 1.32 7.55 1.29
N GLY A 116 1.84 6.72 0.39
CA GLY A 116 1.02 6.04 -0.60
C GLY A 116 0.08 5.02 0.04
N ARG A 117 -1.11 4.86 -0.54
CA ARG A 117 -2.15 3.94 -0.07
C ARG A 117 -2.84 3.27 -1.24
N CYS A 118 -3.24 2.03 -1.04
CA CYS A 118 -4.10 1.31 -1.98
C CYS A 118 -5.42 0.96 -1.30
N LEU A 119 -6.54 1.43 -1.85
CA LEU A 119 -7.86 0.98 -1.44
C LEU A 119 -8.17 -0.31 -2.20
N VAL A 120 -8.26 -1.42 -1.47
CA VAL A 120 -8.54 -2.75 -2.03
C VAL A 120 -9.99 -3.07 -1.77
N MET A 121 -10.77 -3.18 -2.84
CA MET A 121 -12.19 -3.48 -2.80
C MET A 121 -12.41 -4.92 -3.26
N VAL A 122 -12.96 -5.75 -2.37
CA VAL A 122 -13.21 -7.17 -2.61
C VAL A 122 -14.71 -7.39 -2.74
N THR A 123 -15.15 -7.89 -3.89
CA THR A 123 -16.56 -8.25 -4.14
C THR A 123 -16.85 -9.71 -3.73
N PRO A 124 -18.12 -10.14 -3.63
CA PRO A 124 -18.48 -11.48 -3.16
C PRO A 124 -17.94 -12.64 -4.00
N ASP A 125 -17.57 -12.38 -5.26
CA ASP A 125 -16.88 -13.33 -6.15
C ASP A 125 -15.36 -13.37 -5.95
N ALA A 126 -14.85 -12.72 -4.89
CA ALA A 126 -13.44 -12.62 -4.51
C ALA A 126 -12.52 -11.87 -5.49
N GLU A 127 -13.09 -11.23 -6.51
CA GLU A 127 -12.37 -10.32 -7.40
C GLU A 127 -11.89 -9.08 -6.64
N ARG A 128 -10.70 -8.58 -6.98
CA ARG A 128 -10.08 -7.43 -6.31
C ARG A 128 -9.96 -6.25 -7.25
N THR A 129 -10.49 -5.12 -6.83
CA THR A 129 -10.36 -3.83 -7.52
C THR A 129 -9.53 -2.88 -6.67
N MET A 130 -8.53 -2.24 -7.26
CA MET A 130 -7.51 -1.48 -6.53
C MET A 130 -7.50 -0.02 -7.00
N LEU A 131 -7.64 0.92 -6.06
CA LEU A 131 -7.44 2.34 -6.34
C LEU A 131 -6.24 2.84 -5.55
N THR A 132 -5.19 3.22 -6.28
CA THR A 132 -3.90 3.54 -5.70
C THR A 132 -3.60 5.02 -5.83
N TYR A 133 -3.32 5.66 -4.70
CA TYR A 133 -2.70 6.96 -4.63
C TYR A 133 -1.25 6.75 -4.19
N LEU A 134 -0.31 7.12 -5.05
CA LEU A 134 1.11 6.89 -4.79
C LEU A 134 1.69 7.86 -3.75
N GLY A 135 1.10 9.04 -3.60
CA GLY A 135 1.57 10.07 -2.68
C GLY A 135 3.07 10.36 -2.85
N VAL A 136 3.80 10.47 -1.74
CA VAL A 136 5.24 10.68 -1.83
C VAL A 136 5.96 9.49 -2.47
N SER A 137 5.39 8.30 -2.48
CA SER A 137 6.03 7.13 -3.09
C SER A 137 6.17 7.22 -4.61
N ASP A 138 5.55 8.21 -5.27
CA ASP A 138 5.67 8.43 -6.72
C ASP A 138 7.08 8.90 -7.14
N ASN A 139 7.81 9.60 -6.27
CA ASN A 139 9.14 10.12 -6.60
C ASN A 139 10.23 9.39 -5.79
N ILE A 140 10.53 8.16 -6.19
CA ILE A 140 11.69 7.41 -5.67
C ILE A 140 12.90 7.83 -6.51
N SER A 141 13.76 8.66 -5.93
CA SER A 141 15.00 9.18 -6.54
C SER A 141 16.20 8.74 -5.73
#